data_AF-A0A1G0YBG9-F1
#
_entry.id   AF-A0A1G0YBG9-F1
#
_cell.length_a   1.000
_cell.length_b   1.000
_cell.length_c   1.000
_cell.angle_alpha   90.00
_cell.angle_beta   90.00
_cell.angle_gamma   90.00
#
_symmetry.space_group_name_H-M   'P 1'
#
loop_
_entity.id
_entity.type
_entity.pdbx_description
1 polymer ?
#
loop_
_entity_poly.entity_id
_entity_poly.type
_entity_poly.pdbx_seq_one_letter_code
_entity_poly.pdbx_strand_id
1 'polypeptide(L)'
;MPNQIASTKSRKSLTEHEAVLSALEEIARHEGTTAMALMRQAVRETVKKRTENSSQAKRLLPIVMQFSPKPPKRFATAAQLSRFKRNQREFDQVLLDLHLASHNGIETRNSIVPAHSKIRVLELERSHAKSQTI
;
A
#
# COMPACT_ATOMS: atom_id res chain seq x y z
N MET A 1 37.74 38.96 11.89
CA MET A 1 36.30 38.83 11.57
C MET A 1 35.93 37.35 11.57
N PRO A 2 34.93 36.91 12.33
CA PRO A 2 34.58 35.49 12.40
C PRO A 2 33.72 35.10 11.20
N ASN A 3 34.25 34.20 10.36
CA ASN A 3 33.49 33.58 9.27
C ASN A 3 32.51 32.57 9.88
N GLN A 4 31.23 32.97 9.97
CA GLN A 4 30.12 32.07 10.22
C GLN A 4 29.97 31.13 9.02
N ILE A 5 30.71 30.01 9.04
CA ILE A 5 30.49 28.92 8.11
C ILE A 5 29.15 28.28 8.49
N ALA A 6 28.17 28.51 7.63
CA ALA A 6 26.81 28.01 7.65
C ALA A 6 26.62 26.69 8.41
N SER A 7 25.87 26.75 9.51
CA SER A 7 25.37 25.63 10.32
C SER A 7 24.42 24.68 9.57
N THR A 8 24.20 24.90 8.27
CA THR A 8 23.19 24.23 7.45
C THR A 8 23.76 23.21 6.47
N LYS A 9 25.08 23.02 6.39
CA LYS A 9 25.69 22.03 5.50
C LYS A 9 26.01 20.74 6.27
N SER A 10 24.97 19.98 6.65
CA SER A 10 25.15 18.63 7.18
C SER A 10 25.66 17.71 6.07
N ARG A 11 26.98 17.71 5.86
CA ARG A 11 27.66 16.65 5.12
C ARG A 11 27.54 15.42 6.03
N LYS A 12 26.46 14.64 5.90
CA LYS A 12 26.43 13.27 6.42
C LYS A 12 27.76 12.66 6.01
N SER A 13 28.61 12.31 6.96
CA SER A 13 29.94 11.85 6.61
C SER A 13 29.78 10.58 5.77
N LEU A 14 30.46 10.48 4.61
CA LEU A 14 30.39 9.29 3.75
C LEU A 14 30.65 8.01 4.57
N THR A 15 31.53 8.13 5.55
CA THR A 15 31.83 7.13 6.58
C THR A 15 30.64 6.66 7.40
N GLU A 16 29.75 7.56 7.85
CA GLU A 16 28.52 7.15 8.55
C GLU A 16 27.60 6.33 7.64
N HIS A 17 27.46 6.75 6.38
CA HIS A 17 26.61 6.04 5.44
C HIS A 17 27.14 4.63 5.14
N GLU A 18 28.45 4.51 4.90
CA GLU A 18 29.13 3.23 4.66
C GLU A 18 29.03 2.29 5.86
N ALA A 19 29.24 2.81 7.08
CA ALA A 19 29.12 2.01 8.31
C ALA A 19 27.69 1.45 8.49
N VAL A 20 26.67 2.28 8.27
CA VAL A 20 25.27 1.85 8.37
C VAL A 20 24.91 0.83 7.30
N LEU A 21 25.38 1.01 6.06
CA LEU A 21 25.14 0.03 4.99
C LEU A 21 25.81 -1.31 5.28
N SER A 22 27.05 -1.29 5.77
CA SER A 22 27.79 -2.51 6.15
C SER A 22 27.07 -3.26 7.27
N ALA A 23 26.57 -2.54 8.28
CA ALA A 23 25.78 -3.13 9.36
C ALA A 23 24.46 -3.75 8.85
N LEU A 24 23.76 -3.06 7.93
CA LEU A 24 22.53 -3.58 7.32
C LEU A 24 22.78 -4.83 6.48
N GLU A 25 23.90 -4.92 5.77
CA GLU A 25 24.29 -6.10 5.01
C GLU A 25 24.58 -7.30 5.92
N GLU A 26 25.23 -7.09 7.06
CA GLU A 26 25.47 -8.15 8.04
C GLU A 26 24.16 -8.67 8.64
N ILE A 27 23.24 -7.78 9.03
CA ILE A 27 21.91 -8.16 9.51
C ILE A 27 21.15 -8.93 8.44
N ALA A 28 21.16 -8.45 7.19
CA ALA A 28 20.48 -9.11 6.08
C ALA A 28 21.03 -10.53 5.84
N ARG A 29 22.34 -10.71 5.97
CA ARG A 29 22.98 -12.03 5.84
C ARG A 29 22.52 -12.98 6.94
N HIS A 30 22.49 -12.51 8.19
CA HIS A 30 22.03 -13.32 9.33
C HIS A 30 20.54 -13.71 9.24
N GLU A 31 19.69 -12.81 8.72
CA GLU A 31 18.25 -13.04 8.59
C GLU A 31 17.86 -13.77 7.30
N GLY A 32 18.82 -14.05 6.40
CA GLY A 32 18.55 -14.65 5.09
C GLY A 32 17.74 -13.74 4.17
N THR A 33 17.89 -12.41 4.32
CA THR A 33 17.19 -11.39 3.52
C THR A 33 18.19 -10.54 2.72
N THR A 34 17.75 -9.39 2.21
CA THR A 34 18.62 -8.44 1.50
C THR A 34 18.58 -7.10 2.20
N ALA A 35 19.68 -6.34 2.19
CA ALA A 35 19.72 -4.99 2.76
C ALA A 35 18.61 -4.10 2.18
N MET A 36 18.27 -4.27 0.89
CA MET A 36 17.15 -3.57 0.27
C MET A 36 15.77 -3.98 0.84
N ALA A 37 15.57 -5.24 1.21
CA ALA A 37 14.35 -5.67 1.90
C ALA A 37 14.22 -4.99 3.27
N LEU A 38 15.31 -4.97 4.05
CA LEU A 38 15.35 -4.29 5.35
C LEU A 38 15.13 -2.78 5.22
N MET A 39 15.76 -2.13 4.25
CA MET A 39 15.53 -0.71 3.97
C MET A 39 14.07 -0.44 3.61
N ARG A 40 13.45 -1.27 2.76
CA ARG A 40 12.02 -1.13 2.43
C ARG A 40 11.13 -1.30 3.65
N GLN A 41 11.44 -2.24 4.54
CA GLN A 41 10.71 -2.42 5.79
C GLN A 41 10.87 -1.21 6.71
N ALA A 42 12.10 -0.74 6.93
CA ALA A 42 12.38 0.44 7.75
C ALA A 42 11.67 1.68 7.20
N VAL A 43 11.66 1.89 5.89
CA VAL A 43 10.94 3.01 5.26
C VAL A 43 9.43 2.88 5.50
N ARG A 44 8.83 1.70 5.32
CA ARG A 44 7.40 1.50 5.62
C ARG A 44 7.07 1.80 7.07
N GLU A 45 7.89 1.34 8.01
CA GLU A 45 7.73 1.63 9.44
C GLU A 45 7.84 3.14 9.75
N THR A 46 8.76 3.86 9.10
CA THR A 46 8.85 5.31 9.28
C THR A 46 7.63 6.06 8.75
N VAL A 47 7.05 5.60 7.64
CA VAL A 47 5.80 6.18 7.11
C VAL A 47 4.65 5.85 8.05
N LYS A 48 4.55 4.61 8.52
CA LYS A 48 3.53 4.14 9.47
C LYS A 48 3.53 4.95 10.77
N LYS A 49 4.70 5.16 11.39
CA LYS A 49 4.83 6.01 12.59
C LYS A 49 4.40 7.45 12.35
N ARG A 50 4.60 7.95 11.13
CA ARG A 50 4.21 9.32 10.76
C ARG A 50 2.70 9.43 10.51
N THR A 51 2.07 8.38 9.98
CA THR A 51 0.62 8.36 9.71
C THR A 51 -0.24 8.17 10.96
N GLU A 52 0.33 7.77 12.10
CA GLU A 52 -0.32 7.86 13.41
C GLU A 52 -0.80 9.30 13.71
N ASN A 53 -0.08 10.30 13.20
CA ASN A 53 -0.54 11.70 13.24
C ASN A 53 -1.53 11.97 12.10
N SER A 54 -2.79 12.24 12.46
CA SER A 54 -3.89 12.45 11.50
C SER A 54 -3.63 13.59 10.49
N SER A 55 -2.84 14.60 10.86
CA SER A 55 -2.44 15.70 9.98
C SER A 55 -1.45 15.28 8.90
N GLN A 56 -0.50 14.39 9.23
CA GLN A 56 0.48 13.86 8.28
C GLN A 56 -0.15 12.82 7.38
N ALA A 57 -1.04 11.96 7.91
CA ALA A 57 -1.83 11.02 7.11
C ALA A 57 -2.63 11.73 6.01
N LYS A 58 -3.31 12.83 6.34
CA LYS A 58 -4.06 13.64 5.35
C LYS A 58 -3.17 14.23 4.25
N ARG A 59 -1.91 14.56 4.54
CA ARG A 59 -0.96 15.07 3.54
C ARG A 59 -0.37 13.96 2.66
N LEU A 60 -0.14 12.79 3.23
CA LEU A 60 0.48 11.65 2.53
C LEU A 60 -0.52 10.91 1.64
N LEU A 61 -1.78 10.81 2.06
CA LEU A 61 -2.83 10.13 1.31
C LEU A 61 -2.92 10.57 -0.17
N PRO A 62 -3.01 11.87 -0.53
CA PRO A 62 -3.10 12.26 -1.94
C PRO A 62 -1.83 11.90 -2.72
N ILE A 63 -0.66 11.94 -2.10
CA ILE A 63 0.62 11.58 -2.75
C ILE A 63 0.62 10.08 -3.07
N VAL A 64 0.25 9.25 -2.10
CA VAL A 64 0.17 7.79 -2.30
C VAL A 64 -0.90 7.43 -3.33
N MET A 65 -2.05 8.11 -3.30
CA MET A 65 -3.15 7.89 -4.24
C MET A 65 -2.80 8.19 -5.71
N GLN A 66 -1.77 8.99 -5.99
CA GLN A 66 -1.28 9.18 -7.37
C GLN A 66 -0.76 7.88 -8.01
N PHE A 67 -0.32 6.93 -7.19
CA PHE A 67 0.17 5.63 -7.62
C PHE A 67 -0.93 4.56 -7.71
N SER A 68 -2.20 4.94 -7.46
CA SER A 68 -3.32 4.02 -7.59
C SER A 68 -3.40 3.46 -9.02
N PRO A 69 -3.58 2.14 -9.19
CA PRO A 69 -3.82 1.54 -10.50
C PRO A 69 -5.01 2.22 -11.19
N LYS A 70 -4.79 2.71 -12.42
CA LYS A 70 -5.84 3.37 -13.20
C LYS A 70 -6.55 2.36 -14.09
N PRO A 71 -7.89 2.25 -14.02
CA PRO A 71 -8.62 1.33 -14.89
C PRO A 71 -8.54 1.85 -16.35
N PRO A 72 -8.28 0.97 -17.32
CA PRO A 72 -8.47 1.31 -18.73
C PRO A 72 -9.95 1.58 -19.03
N LYS A 73 -10.23 2.38 -20.07
CA LYS A 73 -11.61 2.72 -20.49
C LYS A 73 -12.47 1.47 -20.77
N ARG A 74 -11.85 0.41 -21.28
CA ARG A 74 -12.46 -0.89 -21.51
C ARG A 74 -11.42 -1.96 -21.21
N PHE A 75 -11.84 -3.05 -20.57
CA PHE A 75 -11.04 -4.26 -20.46
C PHE A 75 -11.30 -5.11 -21.70
N ALA A 76 -10.28 -5.32 -22.51
CA ALA A 76 -10.38 -6.12 -23.72
C ALA A 76 -10.44 -7.62 -23.41
N THR A 77 -9.83 -8.05 -22.30
CA THR A 77 -9.74 -9.46 -21.92
C THR A 77 -9.96 -9.67 -20.42
N ALA A 78 -10.43 -10.86 -20.05
CA ALA A 78 -10.55 -11.29 -18.66
C ALA A 78 -9.18 -11.31 -17.94
N ALA A 79 -8.11 -11.64 -18.65
CA ALA A 79 -6.74 -11.59 -18.10
C ALA A 79 -6.33 -10.16 -17.72
N GLN A 80 -6.69 -9.16 -18.53
CA GLN A 80 -6.42 -7.76 -18.23
C GLN A 80 -7.19 -7.30 -16.98
N LEU A 81 -8.45 -7.69 -16.86
CA LEU A 81 -9.26 -7.45 -15.66
C LEU A 81 -8.63 -8.08 -14.42
N SER A 82 -8.19 -9.34 -14.52
CA SER A 82 -7.56 -10.08 -13.42
C SER A 82 -6.28 -9.40 -12.93
N ARG A 83 -5.39 -9.01 -13.86
CA ARG A 83 -4.16 -8.27 -13.54
C ARG A 83 -4.46 -6.93 -12.89
N PHE A 84 -5.43 -6.18 -13.41
CA PHE A 84 -5.84 -4.91 -12.80
C PHE A 84 -6.36 -5.10 -11.37
N LYS A 85 -7.27 -6.06 -11.16
CA LYS A 85 -7.82 -6.37 -9.82
C LYS A 85 -6.73 -6.82 -8.85
N ARG A 86 -5.74 -7.60 -9.31
CA ARG A 86 -4.59 -7.98 -8.51
C ARG A 86 -3.78 -6.76 -8.07
N ASN A 87 -3.41 -5.90 -9.01
CA ASN A 87 -2.65 -4.68 -8.70
C ASN A 87 -3.43 -3.75 -7.76
N GLN A 88 -4.76 -3.68 -7.92
CA GLN A 88 -5.63 -2.91 -7.02
C GLN A 88 -5.59 -3.50 -5.60
N ARG A 89 -5.70 -4.82 -5.44
CA ARG A 89 -5.59 -5.47 -4.12
C ARG A 89 -4.23 -5.27 -3.47
N GLU A 90 -3.16 -5.38 -4.24
CA GLU A 90 -1.79 -5.15 -3.75
C GLU A 90 -1.63 -3.69 -3.27
N PHE A 91 -2.21 -2.73 -3.99
CA PHE A 91 -2.23 -1.32 -3.58
C PHE A 91 -3.08 -1.08 -2.32
N ASP A 92 -4.23 -1.74 -2.23
CA ASP A 92 -5.14 -1.63 -1.08
C ASP A 92 -4.51 -2.18 0.20
N GLN A 93 -3.77 -3.29 0.09
CA GLN A 93 -2.97 -3.84 1.17
C GLN A 93 -1.94 -2.82 1.67
N VAL A 94 -1.24 -2.12 0.77
CA VAL A 94 -0.28 -1.08 1.14
C VAL A 94 -0.96 0.09 1.87
N LEU A 95 -2.17 0.49 1.46
CA LEU A 95 -2.91 1.54 2.16
C LEU A 95 -3.28 1.15 3.60
N LEU A 96 -3.65 -0.11 3.82
CA LEU A 96 -3.95 -0.66 5.15
C LEU A 96 -2.69 -0.77 6.00
N ASP A 97 -1.61 -1.32 5.45
CA ASP A 97 -0.33 -1.48 6.16
C ASP A 97 0.25 -0.13 6.63
N LEU A 98 0.04 0.93 5.84
CA LEU A 98 0.46 2.29 6.15
C LEU A 98 -0.55 3.06 7.02
N HIS A 99 -1.67 2.45 7.43
CA HIS A 99 -2.77 3.11 8.16
C HIS A 99 -3.30 4.38 7.48
N LEU A 100 -3.21 4.46 6.15
CA LEU A 100 -3.68 5.61 5.37
C LEU A 100 -5.17 5.50 5.00
N ALA A 101 -5.71 4.29 5.00
CA ALA A 101 -7.12 4.02 4.77
C ALA A 101 -7.66 3.10 5.87
N SER A 102 -8.95 3.24 6.17
CA SER A 102 -9.69 2.26 6.98
C SER A 102 -10.25 1.17 6.08
N HIS A 103 -10.47 -0.02 6.66
CA HIS A 103 -11.14 -1.14 5.98
C HIS A 103 -12.47 -0.68 5.34
N ASN A 104 -13.28 0.08 6.09
CA ASN A 104 -14.55 0.62 5.63
C ASN A 104 -14.38 1.60 4.44
N GLY A 105 -13.30 2.40 4.42
CA GLY A 105 -13.00 3.30 3.32
C GLY A 105 -12.65 2.56 2.02
N ILE A 106 -11.95 1.43 2.11
CA ILE A 106 -11.61 0.58 0.97
C ILE A 106 -12.84 -0.16 0.46
N GLU A 107 -13.65 -0.72 1.36
CA GLU A 107 -14.91 -1.38 1.04
C GLU A 107 -15.87 -0.44 0.32
N THR A 108 -16.04 0.78 0.83
CA THR A 108 -16.91 1.79 0.21
C THR A 108 -16.45 2.13 -1.21
N ARG A 109 -15.14 2.23 -1.45
CA ARG A 109 -14.59 2.51 -2.79
C ARG A 109 -14.73 1.33 -3.75
N ASN A 110 -14.65 0.11 -3.24
CA ASN A 110 -14.73 -1.12 -4.03
C ASN A 110 -16.17 -1.61 -4.21
N SER A 111 -17.13 -1.05 -3.47
CA SER A 111 -18.55 -1.38 -3.56
C SER A 111 -19.21 -0.71 -4.77
N ILE A 112 -20.01 -1.49 -5.50
CA ILE A 112 -20.93 -0.98 -6.54
C ILE A 112 -22.22 -0.43 -5.88
N VAL A 113 -22.47 -0.83 -4.64
CA VAL A 113 -23.68 -0.59 -3.87
C VAL A 113 -23.39 0.51 -2.83
N PRO A 114 -24.13 1.63 -2.82
CA PRO A 114 -23.92 2.68 -1.83
C PRO A 114 -24.16 2.15 -0.40
N ALA A 115 -23.46 2.72 0.58
CA ALA A 115 -23.42 2.23 1.97
C ALA A 115 -24.79 2.11 2.68
N HIS A 116 -25.85 2.70 2.12
CA HIS A 116 -27.21 2.71 2.70
C HIS A 116 -28.29 2.08 1.80
N SER A 117 -27.92 1.42 0.70
CA SER A 117 -28.92 0.74 -0.13
C SER A 117 -29.32 -0.62 0.44
N LYS A 118 -30.63 -0.86 0.47
CA LYS A 118 -31.19 -2.17 0.83
C LYS A 118 -30.84 -3.19 -0.25
N ILE A 119 -29.89 -4.08 0.04
CA ILE A 119 -29.58 -5.22 -0.82
C ILE A 119 -30.71 -6.24 -0.65
N ARG A 120 -31.43 -6.53 -1.73
CA ARG A 120 -32.36 -7.66 -1.78
C ARG A 120 -31.61 -8.82 -2.42
N VAL A 121 -31.22 -9.79 -1.62
CA VAL A 121 -30.72 -11.07 -2.13
C VAL A 121 -31.94 -11.84 -2.62
N LEU A 122 -32.11 -11.90 -3.93
CA LEU A 122 -33.08 -12.82 -4.53
C LEU A 122 -32.44 -14.20 -4.49
N GLU A 123 -32.91 -15.05 -3.57
CA GLU A 123 -32.55 -16.45 -3.57
C GLU A 123 -33.01 -17.09 -4.89
N LEU A 124 -32.06 -17.56 -5.69
CA LEU A 124 -32.30 -18.45 -6.84
C LEU A 124 -32.61 -19.86 -6.32
N GLU A 125 -33.58 -19.98 -5.44
CA GLU A 125 -34.06 -21.25 -4.91
C GLU A 125 -35.09 -21.84 -5.88
N ARG A 126 -34.77 -23.04 -6.42
CA ARG A 126 -35.67 -24.13 -6.88
C ARG A 126 -35.76 -24.49 -8.37
N SER A 127 -35.23 -23.73 -9.33
CA SER A 127 -35.30 -24.16 -10.76
C SER A 127 -34.18 -25.12 -11.19
N HIS A 128 -33.00 -25.06 -10.57
CA HIS A 128 -31.87 -25.94 -10.93
C HIS A 128 -31.79 -27.26 -10.15
N ALA A 129 -32.55 -27.41 -9.07
CA ALA A 129 -32.58 -28.64 -8.28
C ALA A 129 -33.35 -29.80 -8.95
N LYS A 130 -34.11 -29.55 -10.03
CA LYS A 130 -34.88 -30.60 -10.74
C LYS A 130 -34.13 -31.29 -11.88
N SER A 131 -32.89 -30.92 -12.17
CA SER A 131 -32.16 -31.49 -13.31
C SER A 131 -31.16 -32.58 -12.95
N GLN A 132 -31.17 -33.07 -11.70
CA GLN A 132 -30.39 -34.23 -11.27
C GLN A 132 -31.30 -35.22 -10.53
N THR A 133 -32.14 -35.92 -11.29
CA THR A 133 -32.68 -37.21 -10.85
C THR A 133 -32.76 -38.15 -12.06
N ILE A 134 -31.92 -39.19 -11.97
CA ILE A 134 -31.81 -40.40 -12.80
C ILE A 134 -31.17 -40.23 -14.18
#